data_AF-H6RJQ1-F1
#
_entry.id   AF-H6RJQ1-F1
#
_cell.length_a   1.000
_cell.length_b   1.000
_cell.length_c   1.000
_cell.angle_alpha   90.00
_cell.angle_beta   90.00
_cell.angle_gamma   90.00
#
_symmetry.space_group_name_H-M   'P 1'
#
loop_
_entity.id
_entity.type
_entity.pdbx_description
1 polymer ?
#
loop_
_entity_poly.entity_id
_entity_poly.type
_entity_poly.pdbx_seq_one_letter_code
_entity_poly.pdbx_strand_id
1 'polypeptide(L)'
;MSAPRGWSTTTCGQCGELRPCHRKILEQRVCQRCMLRFRRTAKPCPGCGQLKVLAFYDPQRRPACAGCTGHEPVYACPSCGREDSPFGRHCGPCTLRQQLTELLTDPTGDIHPKLQPVFDALMAGPRPQTTLYWLTRASARPDILRDMARGELEISHAAFAALPATRSVDYVRDLLAALGVLPPYQLAVERIVPWLRELLTDLPKPHAEVIDRFARWQLLRRLRLLGERDRVTRGGVQHARAAVLGAARFLRWLDEHNATLATATQAQLDDYLVSHPGRGRSLKVFLDWTQRSGVGSDLHVPGAERPLPQVTLSDQRRWQQVERLLHDDDIRLYVRIGGLFMLLFAQPLARICRMRADQITTEPDGAVTVTFDAAPIQLPDPLDRLVLDQLARRGQASYASRPDRWLFPGGLPGKHLVTENIRSQLVALGIRPSAARKAAMFDLAARMPVPILAELLGLSTNTATRWAALAARDWSQYAAMRRA
;
A
#
# COMPACT_ATOMS: atom_id res chain seq x y z
N MET A 1 -50.18 -2.42 -34.94
CA MET A 1 -50.62 -3.53 -34.07
C MET A 1 -49.84 -4.78 -34.44
N SER A 2 -48.86 -5.15 -33.60
CA SER A 2 -48.21 -6.47 -33.61
C SER A 2 -48.03 -6.87 -32.16
N ALA A 3 -48.66 -7.96 -31.74
CA ALA A 3 -48.74 -8.37 -30.34
C ALA A 3 -47.34 -8.66 -29.76
N PRO A 4 -47.03 -8.25 -28.51
CA PRO A 4 -45.86 -8.76 -27.82
C PRO A 4 -46.10 -10.25 -27.53
N ARG A 5 -45.22 -11.12 -28.02
CA ARG A 5 -45.28 -12.58 -27.85
C ARG A 5 -45.49 -12.92 -26.38
N GLY A 6 -46.66 -13.47 -26.04
CA GLY A 6 -47.00 -13.93 -24.70
C GLY A 6 -46.05 -15.05 -24.27
N TRP A 7 -45.28 -14.81 -23.22
CA TRP A 7 -44.36 -15.80 -22.66
C TRP A 7 -44.95 -16.38 -21.38
N SER A 8 -45.04 -17.71 -21.30
CA SER A 8 -45.66 -18.41 -20.18
C SER A 8 -44.82 -18.26 -18.90
N THR A 9 -45.39 -17.63 -17.88
CA THR A 9 -44.91 -17.74 -16.50
C THR A 9 -45.01 -19.21 -16.08
N THR A 10 -43.91 -19.79 -15.62
CA THR A 10 -43.84 -21.20 -15.22
C THR A 10 -42.89 -21.37 -14.05
N THR A 11 -42.99 -22.49 -13.35
CA THR A 11 -42.11 -22.83 -12.24
C THR A 11 -40.69 -23.02 -12.77
N CYS A 12 -39.76 -22.20 -12.29
CA CYS A 12 -38.36 -22.30 -12.67
C CYS A 12 -37.76 -23.61 -12.15
N GLY A 13 -37.21 -24.46 -13.03
CA GLY A 13 -36.62 -25.75 -12.65
C GLY A 13 -35.39 -25.65 -11.73
N GLN A 14 -34.87 -24.44 -11.49
CA GLN A 14 -33.68 -24.22 -10.68
C GLN A 14 -33.95 -23.55 -9.32
N CYS A 15 -34.94 -22.65 -9.23
CA CYS A 15 -35.28 -22.00 -7.96
C CYS A 15 -36.67 -22.36 -7.44
N GLY A 16 -37.48 -23.11 -8.19
CA GLY A 16 -38.83 -23.51 -7.79
C GLY A 16 -39.86 -22.38 -7.79
N GLU A 17 -39.47 -21.14 -8.08
CA GLU A 17 -40.37 -19.99 -8.08
C GLU A 17 -41.08 -19.80 -9.42
N LEU A 18 -42.34 -19.36 -9.36
CA LEU A 18 -43.15 -19.00 -10.53
C LEU A 18 -42.63 -17.68 -11.14
N ARG A 19 -41.95 -17.76 -12.28
CA ARG A 19 -41.32 -16.60 -12.93
C ARG A 19 -41.38 -16.70 -14.46
N PRO A 20 -41.20 -15.59 -15.20
CA PRO A 20 -40.95 -15.64 -16.63
C PRO A 20 -39.68 -16.45 -16.94
N CYS A 21 -39.84 -17.55 -17.68
CA CYS A 21 -38.74 -18.45 -18.05
C CYS A 21 -38.57 -18.49 -19.57
N HIS A 22 -37.42 -18.03 -20.08
CA HIS A 22 -37.18 -17.80 -21.51
C HIS A 22 -36.14 -18.74 -22.13
N ARG A 23 -35.49 -19.57 -21.31
CA ARG A 23 -34.41 -20.47 -21.73
C ARG A 23 -34.60 -21.85 -21.13
N LYS A 24 -34.14 -22.87 -21.85
CA LYS A 24 -34.02 -24.25 -21.37
C LYS A 24 -32.56 -24.50 -21.00
N ILE A 25 -32.30 -24.98 -19.79
CA ILE A 25 -30.98 -25.41 -19.32
C ILE A 25 -31.17 -26.80 -18.72
N LEU A 26 -30.36 -27.77 -19.15
CA LEU A 26 -30.46 -29.18 -18.71
C LEU A 26 -31.90 -29.70 -18.77
N GLU A 27 -32.54 -29.45 -19.92
CA GLU A 27 -33.92 -29.81 -20.21
C GLU A 27 -35.01 -29.14 -19.33
N GLN A 28 -34.65 -28.18 -18.48
CA GLN A 28 -35.60 -27.45 -17.61
C GLN A 28 -35.75 -25.99 -18.03
N ARG A 29 -36.96 -25.43 -17.92
CA ARG A 29 -37.20 -23.99 -18.12
C ARG A 29 -36.67 -23.21 -16.92
N VAL A 30 -35.88 -22.17 -17.18
CA VAL A 30 -35.23 -21.36 -16.14
C VAL A 30 -35.54 -19.88 -16.27
N CYS A 31 -35.67 -19.21 -15.13
CA CYS A 31 -35.86 -17.76 -15.07
C CYS A 31 -34.55 -17.01 -15.41
N GLN A 32 -34.65 -15.72 -15.75
CA GLN A 32 -33.48 -14.90 -16.11
C GLN A 32 -32.39 -14.87 -15.03
N ARG A 33 -32.77 -14.80 -13.74
CA ARG A 33 -31.81 -14.80 -12.62
C ARG A 33 -31.04 -16.11 -12.54
N CYS A 34 -31.71 -17.25 -12.65
CA CYS A 34 -31.08 -18.57 -12.65
C CYS A 34 -30.18 -18.74 -13.88
N MET A 35 -30.65 -18.35 -15.07
CA MET A 35 -29.82 -18.34 -16.29
C MET A 35 -28.54 -17.49 -16.11
N LEU A 36 -28.65 -16.28 -15.55
CA LEU A 36 -27.47 -15.43 -15.29
C LEU A 36 -26.52 -16.07 -14.26
N ARG A 37 -27.05 -16.77 -13.25
CA ARG A 37 -26.25 -17.54 -12.29
C ARG A 37 -25.49 -18.66 -13.02
N PHE A 38 -26.16 -19.46 -13.84
CA PHE A 38 -25.54 -20.51 -14.66
C PHE A 38 -24.42 -19.97 -15.56
N ARG A 39 -24.67 -18.86 -16.26
CA ARG A 39 -23.65 -18.21 -17.11
C ARG A 39 -22.40 -17.76 -16.33
N ARG A 40 -22.53 -17.45 -15.04
CA ARG A 40 -21.40 -17.05 -14.18
C ARG A 40 -20.69 -18.24 -13.54
N THR A 41 -21.18 -19.47 -13.74
CA THR A 41 -20.66 -20.69 -13.13
C THR A 41 -20.20 -21.67 -14.21
N ALA A 42 -19.35 -21.19 -15.13
CA ALA A 42 -18.69 -22.06 -16.11
C ALA A 42 -17.84 -23.13 -15.41
N LYS A 43 -17.82 -24.34 -15.96
CA LYS A 43 -17.12 -25.51 -15.41
C LYS A 43 -16.37 -26.25 -16.52
N PRO A 44 -15.34 -27.05 -16.17
CA PRO A 44 -14.67 -27.90 -17.16
C PRO A 44 -15.68 -28.86 -17.80
N CYS A 45 -15.80 -28.81 -19.12
CA CYS A 45 -16.66 -29.73 -19.85
C CYS A 45 -16.05 -31.14 -19.85
N PRO A 46 -16.83 -32.20 -19.56
CA PRO A 46 -16.32 -33.58 -19.60
C PRO A 46 -15.87 -34.03 -21.00
N GLY A 47 -16.36 -33.38 -22.07
CA GLY A 47 -15.98 -33.71 -23.44
C GLY A 47 -14.70 -33.04 -23.91
N CYS A 48 -14.58 -31.71 -23.76
CA CYS A 48 -13.44 -30.94 -24.28
C CYS A 48 -12.48 -30.39 -23.21
N GLY A 49 -12.74 -30.59 -21.93
CA GLY A 49 -11.92 -30.09 -20.81
C GLY A 49 -11.98 -28.57 -20.59
N GLN A 50 -12.49 -27.78 -21.55
CA GLN A 50 -12.55 -26.33 -21.46
C GLN A 50 -13.60 -25.83 -20.47
N LEU A 51 -13.36 -24.67 -19.85
CA LEU A 51 -14.35 -23.96 -19.03
C LEU A 51 -15.49 -23.45 -19.91
N LYS A 52 -16.67 -24.05 -19.74
CA LYS A 52 -17.87 -23.82 -20.57
C LYS A 52 -19.13 -23.75 -19.72
N VAL A 53 -20.20 -23.18 -20.27
CA VAL A 53 -21.54 -23.24 -19.68
C VAL A 53 -22.14 -24.60 -20.03
N LEU A 54 -22.25 -25.47 -19.03
CA LEU A 54 -22.75 -26.85 -19.19
C LEU A 54 -24.29 -26.87 -19.16
N ALA A 55 -24.90 -26.43 -20.26
CA ALA A 55 -26.35 -26.27 -20.37
C ALA A 55 -27.09 -27.47 -21.01
N PHE A 56 -26.36 -28.48 -21.46
CA PHE A 56 -26.88 -29.62 -22.22
C PHE A 56 -26.43 -30.95 -21.59
N TYR A 57 -27.05 -32.07 -21.99
CA TYR A 57 -26.60 -33.40 -21.59
C TYR A 57 -25.82 -34.05 -22.73
N ASP A 58 -24.70 -34.70 -22.40
CA ASP A 58 -24.03 -35.63 -23.31
C ASP A 58 -24.81 -36.96 -23.44
N PRO A 59 -24.41 -37.88 -24.35
CA PRO A 59 -25.07 -39.18 -24.49
C PRO A 59 -25.08 -40.04 -23.22
N GLN A 60 -24.16 -39.77 -22.27
CA GLN A 60 -24.06 -40.43 -20.97
C GLN A 60 -24.84 -39.68 -19.87
N ARG A 61 -25.70 -38.72 -20.23
CA ARG A 61 -26.51 -37.90 -19.30
C ARG A 61 -25.69 -37.05 -18.33
N ARG A 62 -24.45 -36.68 -18.68
CA ARG A 62 -23.64 -35.74 -17.90
C ARG A 62 -23.79 -34.31 -18.45
N PRO A 63 -23.81 -33.27 -17.61
CA PRO A 63 -23.81 -31.89 -18.08
C PRO A 63 -22.59 -31.58 -18.96
N ALA A 64 -22.82 -31.08 -20.17
CA ALA A 64 -21.82 -30.80 -21.19
C ALA A 64 -22.10 -29.45 -21.91
N CYS A 65 -21.08 -28.94 -22.59
CA CYS A 65 -21.15 -27.69 -23.34
C CYS A 65 -21.84 -27.86 -24.70
N ALA A 66 -22.33 -26.76 -25.27
CA ALA A 66 -23.06 -26.75 -26.53
C ALA A 66 -22.30 -27.46 -27.66
N GLY A 67 -21.01 -27.12 -27.81
CA GLY A 67 -20.15 -27.65 -28.88
C GLY A 67 -19.95 -29.17 -28.81
N CYS A 68 -19.79 -29.74 -27.62
CA CYS A 68 -19.66 -31.20 -27.46
C CYS A 68 -20.97 -31.95 -27.71
N THR A 69 -22.10 -31.26 -27.63
CA THR A 69 -23.45 -31.83 -27.81
C THR A 69 -24.09 -31.46 -29.15
N GLY A 70 -23.36 -30.80 -30.07
CA GLY A 70 -23.89 -30.38 -31.37
C GLY A 70 -24.93 -29.25 -31.32
N HIS A 71 -25.03 -28.54 -30.19
CA HIS A 71 -25.92 -27.40 -30.02
C HIS A 71 -25.20 -26.08 -30.33
N GLU A 72 -25.97 -25.07 -30.73
CA GLU A 72 -25.44 -23.72 -30.96
C GLU A 72 -24.85 -23.14 -29.66
N PRO A 73 -23.61 -22.62 -29.67
CA PRO A 73 -22.94 -22.08 -28.49
C PRO A 73 -23.45 -20.68 -28.11
N VAL A 74 -24.74 -20.58 -27.75
CA VAL A 74 -25.44 -19.32 -27.44
C VAL A 74 -24.88 -18.54 -26.23
N TYR A 75 -24.02 -19.17 -25.42
CA TYR A 75 -23.36 -18.55 -24.28
C TYR A 75 -21.92 -18.11 -24.58
N ALA A 76 -21.37 -18.50 -25.72
CA ALA A 76 -20.01 -18.17 -26.11
C ALA A 76 -19.88 -16.70 -26.52
N CYS A 77 -18.76 -16.10 -26.14
CA CYS A 77 -18.39 -14.77 -26.58
C CYS A 77 -18.22 -14.78 -28.11
N PRO A 78 -18.95 -13.93 -28.86
CA PRO A 78 -18.86 -13.90 -30.32
C PRO A 78 -17.44 -13.68 -30.86
N SER A 79 -16.61 -12.91 -30.14
CA SER A 79 -15.25 -12.59 -30.57
C SER A 79 -14.19 -13.65 -30.27
N CYS A 80 -14.36 -14.49 -29.24
CA CYS A 80 -13.30 -15.41 -28.80
C CYS A 80 -13.75 -16.80 -28.35
N GLY A 81 -15.07 -17.08 -28.37
CA GLY A 81 -15.61 -18.40 -28.02
C GLY A 81 -15.58 -18.76 -26.53
N ARG A 82 -15.03 -17.92 -25.65
CA ARG A 82 -15.06 -18.12 -24.18
C ARG A 82 -16.47 -17.99 -23.62
N GLU A 83 -16.77 -18.80 -22.61
CA GLU A 83 -18.08 -18.87 -21.95
C GLU A 83 -18.01 -18.54 -20.45
N ASP A 84 -16.82 -18.21 -19.96
CA ASP A 84 -16.58 -17.69 -18.62
C ASP A 84 -16.58 -16.15 -18.62
N SER A 85 -16.66 -15.58 -17.40
CA SER A 85 -16.56 -14.13 -17.19
C SER A 85 -17.53 -13.31 -18.08
N PRO A 86 -18.85 -13.60 -18.14
CA PRO A 86 -19.78 -12.93 -19.05
C PRO A 86 -19.94 -11.43 -18.74
N PHE A 87 -19.96 -10.60 -19.78
CA PHE A 87 -20.21 -9.16 -19.68
C PHE A 87 -21.11 -8.69 -20.83
N GLY A 88 -22.43 -8.71 -20.60
CA GLY A 88 -23.41 -8.49 -21.66
C GLY A 88 -23.37 -9.59 -22.73
N ARG A 89 -23.13 -9.20 -23.99
CA ARG A 89 -23.03 -10.10 -25.16
C ARG A 89 -21.62 -10.71 -25.32
N HIS A 90 -20.58 -10.05 -24.84
CA HIS A 90 -19.19 -10.52 -24.94
C HIS A 90 -18.71 -11.05 -23.58
N CYS A 91 -17.50 -11.63 -23.54
CA CYS A 91 -16.82 -11.89 -22.27
C CYS A 91 -16.10 -10.62 -21.80
N GLY A 92 -15.91 -10.50 -20.48
CA GLY A 92 -15.21 -9.40 -19.83
C GLY A 92 -13.86 -9.06 -20.46
N PRO A 93 -12.98 -10.04 -20.76
CA PRO A 93 -11.70 -9.77 -21.42
C PRO A 93 -11.83 -9.13 -22.81
N CYS A 94 -12.78 -9.57 -23.64
CA CYS A 94 -12.99 -8.99 -24.97
C CYS A 94 -13.57 -7.58 -24.90
N THR A 95 -14.56 -7.35 -24.02
CA THR A 95 -15.08 -6.00 -23.80
C THR A 95 -14.00 -5.08 -23.25
N LEU A 96 -13.17 -5.56 -22.32
CA LEU A 96 -12.08 -4.79 -21.75
C LEU A 96 -11.04 -4.42 -22.80
N ARG A 97 -10.64 -5.38 -23.65
CA ARG A 97 -9.73 -5.13 -24.77
C ARG A 97 -10.27 -4.00 -25.66
N GLN A 98 -11.51 -4.10 -26.09
CA GLN A 98 -12.14 -3.09 -26.95
C GLN A 98 -12.13 -1.71 -26.30
N GLN A 99 -12.58 -1.60 -25.05
CA GLN A 99 -12.64 -0.31 -24.34
C GLN A 99 -11.25 0.28 -24.06
N LEU A 100 -10.26 -0.56 -23.74
CA LEU A 100 -8.89 -0.09 -23.54
C LEU A 100 -8.22 0.34 -24.83
N THR A 101 -8.44 -0.38 -25.94
CA THR A 101 -7.97 0.05 -27.25
C THR A 101 -8.56 1.41 -27.59
N GLU A 102 -9.89 1.57 -27.51
CA GLU A 102 -10.54 2.86 -27.75
C GLU A 102 -10.03 4.00 -26.84
N LEU A 103 -9.74 3.69 -25.57
CA LEU A 103 -9.24 4.69 -24.63
C LEU A 103 -7.80 5.12 -24.94
N LEU A 104 -6.94 4.18 -25.36
CA LEU A 104 -5.50 4.37 -25.45
C LEU A 104 -4.99 4.53 -26.89
N THR A 105 -5.88 4.52 -27.88
CA THR A 105 -5.55 4.77 -29.28
C THR A 105 -5.15 6.23 -29.49
N ASP A 106 -4.04 6.43 -30.18
CA ASP A 106 -3.53 7.73 -30.58
C ASP A 106 -4.17 8.19 -31.91
N PRO A 107 -3.87 9.42 -32.41
CA PRO A 107 -4.44 9.93 -33.66
C PRO A 107 -4.09 9.11 -34.92
N THR A 108 -3.11 8.21 -34.87
CA THR A 108 -2.73 7.33 -35.98
C THR A 108 -3.60 6.07 -36.07
N GLY A 109 -4.35 5.75 -35.01
CA GLY A 109 -5.26 4.61 -34.96
C GLY A 109 -4.72 3.41 -34.18
N ASP A 110 -3.45 3.43 -33.80
CA ASP A 110 -2.81 2.41 -32.96
C ASP A 110 -2.79 2.81 -31.48
N ILE A 111 -2.57 1.84 -30.58
CA ILE A 111 -2.38 2.14 -29.15
C ILE A 111 -1.11 2.98 -29.00
N HIS A 112 -1.22 4.11 -28.30
CA HIS A 112 -0.10 5.03 -28.10
C HIS A 112 1.11 4.27 -27.51
N PRO A 113 2.30 4.26 -28.15
CA PRO A 113 3.41 3.39 -27.76
C PRO A 113 3.84 3.52 -26.29
N LYS A 114 3.89 4.74 -25.75
CA LYS A 114 4.21 4.98 -24.33
C LYS A 114 3.16 4.47 -23.34
N LEU A 115 1.92 4.22 -23.78
CA LEU A 115 0.82 3.72 -22.95
C LEU A 115 0.58 2.21 -23.11
N GLN A 116 1.34 1.53 -23.98
CA GLN A 116 1.30 0.07 -24.12
C GLN A 116 1.46 -0.67 -22.77
N PRO A 117 2.37 -0.26 -21.86
CA PRO A 117 2.47 -0.90 -20.53
C PRO A 117 1.19 -0.78 -19.69
N VAL A 118 0.40 0.28 -19.89
CA VAL A 118 -0.91 0.47 -19.24
C VAL A 118 -1.92 -0.51 -19.80
N PHE A 119 -2.00 -0.63 -21.11
CA PHE A 119 -2.86 -1.60 -21.78
C PHE A 119 -2.58 -3.02 -21.27
N ASP A 120 -1.31 -3.45 -21.30
CA ASP A 120 -0.91 -4.80 -20.91
C ASP A 120 -1.22 -5.08 -19.44
N ALA A 121 -0.91 -4.14 -18.54
CA ALA A 121 -1.15 -4.30 -17.11
C ALA A 121 -2.63 -4.37 -16.74
N LEU A 122 -3.48 -3.56 -17.40
CA LEU A 122 -4.92 -3.58 -17.17
C LEU A 122 -5.57 -4.84 -17.75
N MET A 123 -5.06 -5.35 -18.88
CA MET A 123 -5.50 -6.60 -19.51
C MET A 123 -5.09 -7.84 -18.73
N ALA A 124 -3.92 -7.84 -18.08
CA ALA A 124 -3.43 -8.93 -17.24
C ALA A 124 -4.14 -8.99 -15.86
N GLY A 125 -4.99 -8.03 -15.53
CA GLY A 125 -5.72 -7.98 -14.27
C GLY A 125 -6.60 -9.24 -14.06
N PRO A 126 -6.65 -9.80 -12.83
CA PRO A 126 -7.34 -11.07 -12.57
C PRO A 126 -8.86 -11.01 -12.71
N ARG A 127 -9.46 -9.81 -12.67
CA ARG A 127 -10.90 -9.59 -12.77
C ARG A 127 -11.20 -8.46 -13.77
N PRO A 128 -11.52 -8.76 -15.04
CA PRO A 128 -11.74 -7.72 -16.04
C PRO A 128 -12.92 -6.79 -15.68
N GLN A 129 -13.91 -7.29 -14.93
CA GLN A 129 -15.07 -6.48 -14.50
C GLN A 129 -14.67 -5.33 -13.58
N THR A 130 -13.63 -5.47 -12.75
CA THR A 130 -13.19 -4.37 -11.88
C THR A 130 -12.55 -3.25 -12.71
N THR A 131 -11.80 -3.60 -13.75
CA THR A 131 -11.23 -2.64 -14.70
C THR A 131 -12.33 -1.93 -15.48
N LEU A 132 -13.25 -2.69 -16.06
CA LEU A 132 -14.40 -2.15 -16.80
C LEU A 132 -15.19 -1.17 -15.94
N TYR A 133 -15.44 -1.53 -14.69
CA TYR A 133 -16.15 -0.64 -13.77
C TYR A 133 -15.36 0.65 -13.48
N TRP A 134 -14.05 0.56 -13.29
CA TRP A 134 -13.18 1.74 -13.15
C TRP A 134 -13.23 2.64 -14.39
N LEU A 135 -13.19 2.08 -15.60
CA LEU A 135 -13.30 2.81 -16.87
C LEU A 135 -14.62 3.56 -17.05
N THR A 136 -15.72 3.02 -16.52
CA THR A 136 -17.05 3.66 -16.63
C THR A 136 -17.25 4.84 -15.67
N ARG A 137 -16.38 5.00 -14.66
CA ARG A 137 -16.54 6.04 -13.63
C ARG A 137 -15.76 7.30 -14.01
N ALA A 138 -16.47 8.38 -14.35
CA ALA A 138 -15.84 9.69 -14.57
C ALA A 138 -14.98 10.15 -13.37
N SER A 139 -15.43 9.86 -12.14
CA SER A 139 -14.67 10.18 -10.92
C SER A 139 -13.34 9.43 -10.79
N ALA A 140 -13.13 8.34 -11.53
CA ALA A 140 -11.88 7.57 -11.55
C ALA A 140 -10.83 8.15 -12.51
N ARG A 141 -11.22 9.15 -13.31
CA ARG A 141 -10.39 9.90 -14.25
C ARG A 141 -9.67 9.10 -15.36
N PRO A 142 -10.32 8.12 -16.04
CA PRO A 142 -9.72 7.45 -17.19
C PRO A 142 -9.53 8.38 -18.40
N ASP A 143 -10.22 9.52 -18.45
CA ASP A 143 -10.04 10.59 -19.45
C ASP A 143 -8.58 11.05 -19.54
N ILE A 144 -7.86 11.14 -18.42
CA ILE A 144 -6.44 11.52 -18.41
C ILE A 144 -5.60 10.62 -19.34
N LEU A 145 -5.90 9.32 -19.38
CA LEU A 145 -5.19 8.38 -20.26
C LEU A 145 -5.56 8.60 -21.73
N ARG A 146 -6.81 8.98 -22.00
CA ARG A 146 -7.29 9.30 -23.36
C ARG A 146 -6.65 10.57 -23.88
N ASP A 147 -6.67 11.63 -23.08
CA ASP A 147 -6.10 12.93 -23.45
C ASP A 147 -4.59 12.78 -23.70
N MET A 148 -3.91 11.94 -22.89
CA MET A 148 -2.52 11.55 -23.13
C MET A 148 -2.31 10.75 -24.42
N ALA A 149 -3.16 9.76 -24.70
CA ALA A 149 -3.08 8.97 -25.92
C ALA A 149 -3.25 9.83 -27.18
N ARG A 150 -4.15 10.82 -27.12
CA ARG A 150 -4.43 11.74 -28.22
C ARG A 150 -3.41 12.87 -28.39
N GLY A 151 -2.48 13.01 -27.45
CA GLY A 151 -1.52 14.12 -27.43
C GLY A 151 -2.12 15.45 -26.96
N GLU A 152 -3.35 15.45 -26.44
CA GLU A 152 -4.01 16.63 -25.84
C GLU A 152 -3.42 16.96 -24.46
N LEU A 153 -2.86 15.96 -23.77
CA LEU A 153 -2.13 16.11 -22.52
C LEU A 153 -0.75 15.48 -22.62
N GLU A 154 0.30 16.22 -22.23
CA GLU A 154 1.66 15.67 -22.25
C GLU A 154 1.81 14.49 -21.27
N ILE A 155 2.46 13.41 -21.69
CA ILE A 155 2.83 12.30 -20.80
C ILE A 155 4.04 12.71 -19.96
N SER A 156 3.79 13.55 -18.95
CA SER A 156 4.81 14.07 -18.05
C SER A 156 4.27 14.28 -16.63
N HIS A 157 5.16 14.39 -15.64
CA HIS A 157 4.76 14.78 -14.29
C HIS A 157 4.26 16.23 -14.21
N ALA A 158 4.73 17.11 -15.11
CA ALA A 158 4.34 18.51 -15.14
C ALA A 158 2.86 18.68 -15.52
N ALA A 159 2.37 17.85 -16.45
CA ALA A 159 0.95 17.82 -16.84
C ALA A 159 0.01 17.60 -15.64
N PHE A 160 0.41 16.78 -14.67
CA PHE A 160 -0.37 16.55 -13.45
C PHE A 160 -0.42 17.75 -12.50
N ALA A 161 0.51 18.70 -12.61
CA ALA A 161 0.51 19.90 -11.76
C ALA A 161 -0.63 20.87 -12.11
N ALA A 162 -1.12 20.82 -13.35
CA ALA A 162 -2.25 21.62 -13.82
C ALA A 162 -3.62 20.96 -13.52
N LEU A 163 -3.64 19.70 -13.12
CA LEU A 163 -4.87 18.96 -12.83
C LEU A 163 -5.32 19.15 -11.37
N PRO A 164 -6.62 19.01 -11.07
CA PRO A 164 -7.12 19.07 -9.69
C PRO A 164 -6.44 18.03 -8.79
N ALA A 165 -5.98 18.46 -7.61
CA ALA A 165 -5.32 17.62 -6.63
C ALA A 165 -6.30 16.65 -5.93
N THR A 166 -6.73 15.62 -6.64
CA THR A 166 -7.68 14.59 -6.17
C THR A 166 -7.03 13.22 -6.09
N ARG A 167 -7.60 12.32 -5.27
CA ARG A 167 -7.09 10.95 -5.13
C ARG A 167 -7.09 10.17 -6.44
N SER A 168 -8.04 10.42 -7.33
CA SER A 168 -8.14 9.73 -8.62
C SER A 168 -7.05 10.19 -9.59
N VAL A 169 -6.74 11.49 -9.60
CA VAL A 169 -5.62 12.03 -10.38
C VAL A 169 -4.29 11.47 -9.86
N ASP A 170 -4.11 11.43 -8.52
CA ASP A 170 -2.94 10.80 -7.92
C ASP A 170 -2.84 9.31 -8.29
N TYR A 171 -3.96 8.58 -8.33
CA TYR A 171 -4.01 7.16 -8.67
C TYR A 171 -3.55 6.91 -10.12
N VAL A 172 -4.03 7.69 -11.09
CA VAL A 172 -3.59 7.59 -12.49
C VAL A 172 -2.09 7.89 -12.60
N ARG A 173 -1.60 8.90 -11.88
CA ARG A 173 -0.18 9.25 -11.86
C ARG A 173 0.68 8.14 -11.24
N ASP A 174 0.24 7.56 -10.11
CA ASP A 174 0.90 6.42 -9.46
C ASP A 174 0.89 5.19 -10.39
N LEU A 175 -0.20 4.95 -11.14
CA LEU A 175 -0.28 3.88 -12.14
C LEU A 175 0.78 4.04 -13.22
N LEU A 176 0.85 5.22 -13.84
CA LEU A 176 1.83 5.50 -14.89
C LEU A 176 3.28 5.38 -14.39
N ALA A 177 3.57 5.87 -13.19
CA ALA A 177 4.90 5.74 -12.59
C ALA A 177 5.23 4.28 -12.21
N ALA A 178 4.25 3.53 -11.69
CA ALA A 178 4.44 2.12 -11.33
C ALA A 178 4.70 1.23 -12.56
N LEU A 179 4.16 1.61 -13.71
CA LEU A 179 4.36 0.93 -14.99
C LEU A 179 5.58 1.44 -15.78
N GLY A 180 6.29 2.45 -15.27
CA GLY A 180 7.47 3.00 -15.92
C GLY A 180 7.17 3.94 -17.09
N VAL A 181 5.91 4.31 -17.29
CA VAL A 181 5.51 5.33 -18.28
C VAL A 181 5.97 6.72 -17.85
N LEU A 182 5.93 6.98 -16.54
CA LEU A 182 6.53 8.15 -15.92
C LEU A 182 7.72 7.73 -15.05
N PRO A 183 8.72 8.62 -14.87
CA PRO A 183 9.80 8.39 -13.92
C PRO A 183 9.28 8.11 -12.50
N PRO A 184 10.07 7.43 -11.64
CA PRO A 184 9.73 7.29 -10.23
C PRO A 184 9.61 8.65 -9.54
N TYR A 185 8.57 8.82 -8.72
CA TYR A 185 8.37 10.04 -7.94
C TYR A 185 7.76 9.77 -6.56
N GLN A 186 7.93 10.74 -5.67
CA GLN A 186 7.43 10.68 -4.30
C GLN A 186 6.46 11.83 -4.09
N LEU A 187 5.17 11.55 -4.31
CA LEU A 187 4.06 12.50 -4.16
C LEU A 187 4.13 13.29 -2.85
N ALA A 188 4.48 12.62 -1.74
CA ALA A 188 4.55 13.25 -0.43
C ALA A 188 5.68 14.30 -0.32
N VAL A 189 6.76 14.16 -1.09
CA VAL A 189 7.87 15.14 -1.16
C VAL A 189 7.52 16.25 -2.14
N GLU A 190 6.97 15.93 -3.30
CA GLU A 190 6.58 16.93 -4.29
C GLU A 190 5.55 17.92 -3.75
N ARG A 191 4.56 17.44 -2.98
CA ARG A 191 3.54 18.29 -2.36
C ARG A 191 4.09 19.30 -1.35
N ILE A 192 5.33 19.13 -0.88
CA ILE A 192 5.95 20.10 0.02
C ILE A 192 6.32 21.37 -0.76
N VAL A 193 6.70 21.26 -2.04
CA VAL A 193 7.19 22.42 -2.81
C VAL A 193 6.09 23.46 -3.07
N PRO A 194 4.89 23.10 -3.57
CA PRO A 194 3.79 24.07 -3.70
C PRO A 194 3.37 24.67 -2.36
N TRP A 195 3.24 23.82 -1.33
CA TRP A 195 2.89 24.26 0.03
C TRP A 195 3.91 25.25 0.61
N LEU A 196 5.21 24.98 0.41
CA LEU A 196 6.27 25.87 0.84
C LEU A 196 6.19 27.20 0.11
N ARG A 197 5.97 27.20 -1.22
CA ARG A 197 5.80 28.43 -2.00
C ARG A 197 4.65 29.29 -1.48
N GLU A 198 3.49 28.68 -1.24
CA GLU A 198 2.32 29.36 -0.68
C GLU A 198 2.64 29.98 0.69
N LEU A 199 3.22 29.20 1.60
CA LEU A 199 3.62 29.68 2.93
C LEU A 199 4.61 30.85 2.86
N LEU A 200 5.56 30.83 1.93
CA LEU A 200 6.58 31.87 1.80
C LEU A 200 6.00 33.20 1.31
N THR A 201 4.92 33.19 0.52
CA THR A 201 4.25 34.40 0.04
C THR A 201 3.66 35.23 1.19
N ASP A 202 3.20 34.57 2.25
CA ASP A 202 2.57 35.22 3.41
C ASP A 202 3.56 35.73 4.46
N LEU A 203 4.86 35.56 4.24
CA LEU A 203 5.90 35.92 5.20
C LEU A 203 6.65 37.19 4.80
N PRO A 204 7.11 38.00 5.78
CA PRO A 204 8.06 39.07 5.50
C PRO A 204 9.26 38.56 4.71
N LYS A 205 9.74 39.35 3.74
CA LYS A 205 10.83 38.95 2.83
C LYS A 205 12.06 38.36 3.56
N PRO A 206 12.57 38.96 4.66
CA PRO A 206 13.70 38.39 5.40
C PRO A 206 13.41 36.99 5.96
N HIS A 207 12.19 36.77 6.46
CA HIS A 207 11.77 35.47 6.98
C HIS A 207 11.65 34.43 5.86
N ALA A 208 11.02 34.83 4.76
CA ALA A 208 10.84 33.96 3.60
C ALA A 208 12.19 33.45 3.06
N GLU A 209 13.20 34.32 2.94
CA GLU A 209 14.52 33.94 2.44
C GLU A 209 15.23 32.91 3.33
N VAL A 210 15.20 33.11 4.65
CA VAL A 210 15.82 32.17 5.60
C VAL A 210 15.08 30.84 5.64
N ILE A 211 13.74 30.87 5.63
CA ILE A 211 12.91 29.67 5.65
C ILE A 211 13.04 28.87 4.35
N ASP A 212 13.08 29.53 3.19
CA ASP A 212 13.29 28.85 1.90
C ASP A 212 14.64 28.14 1.88
N ARG A 213 15.70 28.81 2.35
CA ARG A 213 17.03 28.23 2.49
C ARG A 213 17.01 27.02 3.42
N PHE A 214 16.47 27.17 4.63
CA PHE A 214 16.34 26.06 5.58
C PHE A 214 15.57 24.87 4.97
N ALA A 215 14.41 25.12 4.38
CA ALA A 215 13.54 24.10 3.83
C ALA A 215 14.21 23.36 2.66
N ARG A 216 14.87 24.07 1.73
CA ARG A 216 15.55 23.46 0.57
C ARG A 216 16.76 22.64 0.98
N TRP A 217 17.67 23.24 1.75
CA TRP A 217 18.99 22.67 2.00
C TRP A 217 18.98 21.58 3.08
N GLN A 218 18.13 21.70 4.09
CA GLN A 218 18.08 20.76 5.21
C GLN A 218 16.95 19.73 5.06
N LEU A 219 15.72 20.16 4.75
CA LEU A 219 14.55 19.29 4.83
C LEU A 219 14.26 18.58 3.50
N LEU A 220 14.12 19.32 2.40
CA LEU A 220 13.83 18.76 1.08
C LEU A 220 14.96 17.87 0.58
N ARG A 221 16.22 18.28 0.75
CA ARG A 221 17.38 17.42 0.44
C ARG A 221 17.30 16.08 1.15
N ARG A 222 17.04 16.09 2.47
CA ARG A 222 16.92 14.86 3.26
C ARG A 222 15.73 13.99 2.82
N LEU A 223 14.58 14.59 2.54
CA LEU A 223 13.41 13.87 2.08
C LEU A 223 13.59 13.26 0.69
N ARG A 224 14.31 13.93 -0.22
CA ARG A 224 14.66 13.39 -1.54
C ARG A 224 15.60 12.18 -1.43
N LEU A 225 16.66 12.28 -0.63
CA LEU A 225 17.57 11.15 -0.35
C LEU A 225 16.83 9.95 0.28
N LEU A 226 15.85 10.20 1.15
CA LEU A 226 14.99 9.14 1.68
C LEU A 226 14.04 8.59 0.60
N GLY A 227 13.61 9.43 -0.33
CA GLY A 227 12.72 9.07 -1.45
C GLY A 227 13.36 8.11 -2.42
N GLU A 228 14.61 8.36 -2.79
CA GLU A 228 15.44 7.46 -3.62
C GLU A 228 15.52 6.03 -3.06
N ARG A 229 15.41 5.90 -1.73
CA ARG A 229 15.46 4.61 -1.02
C ARG A 229 14.08 4.07 -0.60
N ASP A 230 12.99 4.73 -1.00
CA ASP A 230 11.60 4.45 -0.59
C ASP A 230 11.37 4.46 0.94
N ARG A 231 12.16 5.29 1.64
CA ARG A 231 12.16 5.43 3.11
C ARG A 231 11.43 6.67 3.61
N VAL A 232 10.76 7.40 2.73
CA VAL A 232 9.93 8.55 3.13
C VAL A 232 8.74 8.03 3.93
N THR A 233 8.56 8.58 5.13
CA THR A 233 7.42 8.27 5.98
C THR A 233 6.52 9.49 6.09
N ARG A 234 5.21 9.25 6.28
CA ARG A 234 4.24 10.31 6.57
C ARG A 234 4.68 11.15 7.77
N GLY A 235 5.20 10.50 8.82
CA GLY A 235 5.74 11.17 10.00
C GLY A 235 6.94 12.06 9.69
N GLY A 236 7.86 11.62 8.83
CA GLY A 236 9.00 12.44 8.38
C GLY A 236 8.57 13.68 7.61
N VAL A 237 7.58 13.55 6.72
CA VAL A 237 7.00 14.70 5.98
C VAL A 237 6.30 15.67 6.94
N GLN A 238 5.50 15.17 7.87
CA GLN A 238 4.83 16.02 8.86
C GLN A 238 5.83 16.71 9.80
N HIS A 239 6.90 16.02 10.19
CA HIS A 239 7.96 16.63 10.99
C HIS A 239 8.68 17.75 10.24
N ALA A 240 8.95 17.56 8.93
CA ALA A 240 9.53 18.62 8.10
C ALA A 240 8.60 19.84 8.00
N ARG A 241 7.30 19.63 7.76
CA ARG A 241 6.30 20.72 7.76
C ARG A 241 6.23 21.43 9.11
N ALA A 242 6.21 20.67 10.21
CA ALA A 242 6.18 21.22 11.55
C ALA A 242 7.45 22.03 11.89
N ALA A 243 8.61 21.62 11.40
CA ALA A 243 9.86 22.35 11.58
C ALA A 243 9.84 23.70 10.85
N VAL A 244 9.37 23.73 9.59
CA VAL A 244 9.20 24.97 8.82
C VAL A 244 8.21 25.92 9.49
N LEU A 245 7.03 25.43 9.90
CA LEU A 245 6.05 26.24 10.62
C LEU A 245 6.57 26.70 12.00
N GLY A 246 7.36 25.86 12.66
CA GLY A 246 8.04 26.20 13.91
C GLY A 246 9.02 27.35 13.74
N ALA A 247 9.86 27.29 12.70
CA ALA A 247 10.79 28.36 12.35
C ALA A 247 10.05 29.67 12.04
N ALA A 248 9.01 29.62 11.19
CA ALA A 248 8.22 30.81 10.85
C ALA A 248 7.59 31.49 12.08
N ARG A 249 7.05 30.70 13.01
CA ARG A 249 6.51 31.23 14.27
C ARG A 249 7.58 31.84 15.16
N PHE A 250 8.75 31.21 15.25
CA PHE A 250 9.84 31.72 16.07
C PHE A 250 10.40 33.04 15.51
N LEU A 251 10.58 33.14 14.19
CA LEU A 251 11.03 34.37 13.55
C LEU A 251 10.06 35.54 13.78
N ARG A 252 8.76 35.28 13.63
CA ARG A 252 7.74 36.28 13.97
C ARG A 252 7.79 36.71 15.43
N TRP A 253 7.98 35.76 16.34
CA TRP A 253 8.08 36.08 17.77
C TRP A 253 9.34 36.91 18.07
N LEU A 254 10.47 36.64 17.42
CA LEU A 254 11.67 37.47 17.54
C LEU A 254 11.41 38.90 17.06
N ASP A 255 10.76 39.07 15.90
CA ASP A 255 10.38 40.40 15.39
C ASP A 255 9.47 41.15 16.37
N GLU A 256 8.46 40.47 16.95
CA GLU A 256 7.58 41.04 17.98
C GLU A 256 8.34 41.50 19.25
N HIS A 257 9.53 40.94 19.50
CA HIS A 257 10.41 41.28 20.62
C HIS A 257 11.64 42.09 20.19
N ASN A 258 11.59 42.71 19.00
CA ASN A 258 12.66 43.54 18.43
C ASN A 258 14.03 42.83 18.36
N ALA A 259 14.02 41.51 18.12
CA ALA A 259 15.20 40.68 17.97
C ALA A 259 15.25 40.04 16.57
N THR A 260 16.44 39.65 16.15
CA THR A 260 16.68 38.91 14.91
C THR A 260 17.36 37.59 15.22
N LEU A 261 17.47 36.69 14.24
CA LEU A 261 18.25 35.45 14.44
C LEU A 261 19.69 35.68 14.87
N ALA A 262 20.31 36.79 14.44
CA ALA A 262 21.70 37.11 14.72
C ALA A 262 21.89 37.81 16.08
N THR A 263 20.83 38.38 16.64
CA THR A 263 20.85 39.11 17.92
C THR A 263 20.10 38.40 19.04
N ALA A 264 19.36 37.34 18.71
CA ALA A 264 18.60 36.55 19.66
C ALA A 264 19.51 35.96 20.74
N THR A 265 19.07 36.04 21.99
CA THR A 265 19.78 35.51 23.15
C THR A 265 19.16 34.20 23.63
N GLN A 266 19.92 33.43 24.43
CA GLN A 266 19.40 32.21 25.05
C GLN A 266 18.21 32.52 25.98
N ALA A 267 18.24 33.63 26.72
CA ALA A 267 17.13 34.05 27.57
C ALA A 267 15.83 34.26 26.78
N GLN A 268 15.92 34.90 25.61
CA GLN A 268 14.76 35.07 24.72
C GLN A 268 14.25 33.73 24.17
N LEU A 269 15.14 32.79 23.84
CA LEU A 269 14.72 31.44 23.45
C LEU A 269 14.00 30.73 24.61
N ASP A 270 14.52 30.85 25.83
CA ASP A 270 13.93 30.23 27.01
C ASP A 270 12.53 30.82 27.30
N ASP A 271 12.37 32.14 27.22
CA ASP A 271 11.07 32.83 27.34
C ASP A 271 10.07 32.36 26.27
N TYR A 272 10.54 32.19 25.03
CA TYR A 272 9.73 31.63 23.95
C TYR A 272 9.25 30.22 24.26
N LEU A 273 10.13 29.36 24.79
CA LEU A 273 9.82 27.97 25.11
C LEU A 273 8.87 27.84 26.31
N VAL A 274 9.01 28.70 27.32
CA VAL A 274 8.10 28.81 28.46
C VAL A 274 6.71 29.25 27.99
N SER A 275 6.64 30.30 27.16
CA SER A 275 5.37 30.81 26.62
C SER A 275 4.71 29.85 25.64
N HIS A 276 5.49 28.92 25.07
CA HIS A 276 4.98 27.97 24.07
C HIS A 276 5.44 26.52 24.30
N PRO A 277 4.89 25.85 25.34
CA PRO A 277 5.27 24.49 25.68
C PRO A 277 5.13 23.51 24.51
N GLY A 278 6.12 22.63 24.34
CA GLY A 278 6.14 21.59 23.31
C GLY A 278 6.64 22.02 21.92
N ARG A 279 6.92 23.30 21.68
CA ARG A 279 7.42 23.80 20.37
C ARG A 279 8.92 23.57 20.16
N GLY A 280 9.69 23.33 21.22
CA GLY A 280 11.15 23.18 21.14
C GLY A 280 11.61 22.06 20.20
N ARG A 281 10.90 20.92 20.15
CA ARG A 281 11.32 19.77 19.32
C ARG A 281 11.31 20.06 17.82
N SER A 282 10.32 20.81 17.33
CA SER A 282 10.26 21.21 15.92
C SER A 282 11.24 22.34 15.60
N LEU A 283 11.48 23.22 16.58
CA LEU A 283 12.39 24.36 16.43
C LEU A 283 13.87 23.94 16.45
N LYS A 284 14.22 22.91 17.23
CA LYS A 284 15.59 22.42 17.35
C LYS A 284 16.27 22.15 16.01
N VAL A 285 15.58 21.52 15.06
CA VAL A 285 16.17 21.21 13.74
C VAL A 285 16.55 22.48 12.95
N PHE A 286 15.79 23.56 13.15
CA PHE A 286 16.07 24.85 12.55
C PHE A 286 17.26 25.54 13.24
N LEU A 287 17.29 25.58 14.58
CA LEU A 287 18.40 26.19 15.33
C LEU A 287 19.72 25.45 15.13
N ASP A 288 19.70 24.11 15.13
CA ASP A 288 20.87 23.28 14.80
C ASP A 288 21.36 23.57 13.36
N TRP A 289 20.49 24.01 12.45
CA TRP A 289 20.88 24.40 11.08
C TRP A 289 21.37 25.85 11.00
N THR A 290 20.78 26.80 11.73
CA THR A 290 21.25 28.20 11.75
C THR A 290 22.65 28.29 12.36
N GLN A 291 22.92 27.53 13.42
CA GLN A 291 24.25 27.43 14.05
C GLN A 291 25.28 26.89 13.06
N ARG A 292 24.99 25.75 12.41
CA ARG A 292 25.91 25.14 11.41
C ARG A 292 26.10 25.99 10.15
N SER A 293 25.14 26.84 9.80
CA SER A 293 25.20 27.70 8.62
C SER A 293 25.71 29.11 8.90
N GLY A 294 25.98 29.45 10.17
CA GLY A 294 26.44 30.78 10.58
C GLY A 294 25.40 31.89 10.41
N VAL A 295 24.11 31.55 10.32
CA VAL A 295 23.02 32.51 10.04
C VAL A 295 22.40 33.10 11.32
N GLY A 296 22.65 32.50 12.48
CA GLY A 296 22.10 32.97 13.74
C GLY A 296 23.03 32.75 14.92
N SER A 297 22.63 33.28 16.08
CA SER A 297 23.30 33.13 17.35
C SER A 297 23.39 31.66 17.79
N ASP A 298 24.31 31.38 18.71
CA ASP A 298 24.41 30.07 19.35
C ASP A 298 23.26 29.86 20.34
N LEU A 299 22.18 29.23 19.87
CA LEU A 299 20.96 29.00 20.62
C LEU A 299 20.73 27.51 20.84
N HIS A 300 20.57 27.12 22.10
CA HIS A 300 20.40 25.74 22.49
C HIS A 300 18.96 25.45 22.94
N VAL A 301 18.30 24.50 22.28
CA VAL A 301 17.07 23.91 22.80
C VAL A 301 17.46 22.74 23.72
N PRO A 302 17.12 22.79 25.02
CA PRO A 302 17.39 21.70 25.93
C PRO A 302 16.88 20.37 25.37
N GLY A 303 17.74 19.35 25.43
CA GLY A 303 17.33 18.00 25.07
C GLY A 303 16.24 17.53 26.01
N ALA A 304 15.06 17.19 25.48
CA ALA A 304 14.05 16.51 26.29
C ALA A 304 14.63 15.19 26.79
N GLU A 305 14.68 14.99 28.10
CA GLU A 305 14.96 13.69 28.68
C GLU A 305 13.98 12.68 28.09
N ARG A 306 14.51 11.64 27.46
CA ARG A 306 13.68 10.57 26.91
C ARG A 306 13.47 9.57 28.03
N PRO A 307 12.26 9.50 28.64
CA PRO A 307 12.01 8.51 29.67
C PRO A 307 12.29 7.12 29.13
N LEU A 308 12.77 6.23 30.00
CA LEU A 308 12.97 4.84 29.65
C LEU A 308 11.67 4.22 29.12
N PRO A 309 11.74 3.28 28.16
CA PRO A 309 10.56 2.61 27.68
C PRO A 309 9.86 1.86 28.82
N GLN A 310 8.62 2.25 29.15
CA GLN A 310 7.77 1.44 30.02
C GLN A 310 7.25 0.22 29.25
N VAL A 311 7.46 -0.97 29.80
CA VAL A 311 6.92 -2.25 29.31
C VAL A 311 5.70 -2.59 30.15
N THR A 312 4.52 -2.41 29.56
CA THR A 312 3.23 -2.52 30.28
C THR A 312 2.39 -3.73 29.87
N LEU A 313 2.80 -4.43 28.80
CA LEU A 313 2.12 -5.64 28.34
C LEU A 313 2.79 -6.85 28.99
N SER A 314 2.01 -7.68 29.71
CA SER A 314 2.51 -8.93 30.27
C SER A 314 2.75 -9.98 29.18
N ASP A 315 3.68 -10.90 29.43
CA ASP A 315 3.97 -11.99 28.49
C ASP A 315 2.77 -12.88 28.25
N GLN A 316 1.97 -13.19 29.28
CA GLN A 316 0.74 -13.98 29.11
C GLN A 316 -0.24 -13.31 28.13
N ARG A 317 -0.47 -11.99 28.26
CA ARG A 317 -1.34 -11.27 27.32
C ARG A 317 -0.73 -11.18 25.92
N ARG A 318 0.59 -11.04 25.83
CA ARG A 318 1.30 -11.05 24.54
C ARG A 318 1.13 -12.38 23.82
N TRP A 319 1.31 -13.51 24.53
CA TRP A 319 1.14 -14.83 23.96
C TRP A 319 -0.31 -15.15 23.59
N GLN A 320 -1.30 -14.71 24.38
CA GLN A 320 -2.71 -14.78 23.98
C GLN A 320 -2.99 -14.05 22.65
N GLN A 321 -2.34 -12.90 22.43
CA GLN A 321 -2.45 -12.17 21.16
C GLN A 321 -1.77 -12.93 20.01
N VAL A 322 -0.62 -13.55 20.26
CA VAL A 322 0.06 -14.42 19.29
C VAL A 322 -0.83 -15.59 18.90
N GLU A 323 -1.34 -16.34 19.88
CA GLU A 323 -2.23 -17.50 19.66
C GLU A 323 -3.45 -17.14 18.82
N ARG A 324 -4.09 -16.01 19.15
CA ARG A 324 -5.23 -15.52 18.37
C ARG A 324 -4.83 -15.23 16.92
N LEU A 325 -3.72 -14.52 16.68
CA LEU A 325 -3.31 -14.19 15.32
C LEU A 325 -2.84 -15.42 14.52
N LEU A 326 -2.34 -16.47 15.19
CA LEU A 326 -1.98 -17.72 14.53
C LEU A 326 -3.20 -18.51 14.05
N HIS A 327 -4.33 -18.46 14.75
CA HIS A 327 -5.44 -19.40 14.52
C HIS A 327 -6.79 -18.78 14.08
N ASP A 328 -7.01 -17.47 14.31
CA ASP A 328 -8.28 -16.80 14.00
C ASP A 328 -8.35 -16.41 12.50
N ASP A 329 -8.99 -17.25 11.69
CA ASP A 329 -9.13 -17.08 10.23
C ASP A 329 -10.13 -15.99 9.80
N ASP A 330 -10.92 -15.45 10.73
CA ASP A 330 -11.78 -14.28 10.47
C ASP A 330 -10.95 -12.99 10.40
N ILE A 331 -9.73 -13.00 10.96
CA ILE A 331 -8.79 -11.89 10.86
C ILE A 331 -8.11 -11.93 9.50
N ARG A 332 -8.08 -10.77 8.83
CA ARG A 332 -7.38 -10.63 7.53
C ARG A 332 -5.93 -11.12 7.63
N LEU A 333 -5.54 -11.98 6.69
CA LEU A 333 -4.22 -12.62 6.67
C LEU A 333 -3.03 -11.66 6.85
N TYR A 334 -3.02 -10.53 6.14
CA TYR A 334 -1.95 -9.53 6.27
C TYR A 334 -1.88 -8.88 7.67
N VAL A 335 -2.99 -8.82 8.41
CA VAL A 335 -3.02 -8.33 9.80
C VAL A 335 -2.45 -9.37 10.75
N ARG A 336 -2.79 -10.66 10.53
CA ARG A 336 -2.24 -11.79 11.29
C ARG A 336 -0.72 -11.80 11.20
N ILE A 337 -0.19 -11.88 9.98
CA ILE A 337 1.26 -11.90 9.73
C ILE A 337 1.93 -10.64 10.26
N GLY A 338 1.38 -9.45 9.99
CA GLY A 338 1.96 -8.20 10.44
C GLY A 338 1.96 -8.03 11.96
N GLY A 339 0.92 -8.53 12.65
CA GLY A 339 0.89 -8.58 14.10
C GLY A 339 1.88 -9.59 14.68
N LEU A 340 2.00 -10.77 14.06
CA LEU A 340 2.96 -11.81 14.47
C LEU A 340 4.41 -11.35 14.30
N PHE A 341 4.76 -10.72 13.18
CA PHE A 341 6.10 -10.16 12.98
C PHE A 341 6.45 -9.08 14.01
N MET A 342 5.45 -8.33 14.48
CA MET A 342 5.63 -7.35 15.54
C MET A 342 5.74 -8.00 16.94
N LEU A 343 4.91 -8.99 17.25
CA LEU A 343 4.81 -9.63 18.57
C LEU A 343 5.94 -10.64 18.85
N LEU A 344 6.46 -11.27 17.80
CA LEU A 344 7.51 -12.29 17.88
C LEU A 344 8.90 -11.71 17.57
N PHE A 345 9.01 -10.84 16.57
CA PHE A 345 10.30 -10.32 16.09
C PHE A 345 10.48 -8.82 16.36
N ALA A 346 9.60 -8.20 17.14
CA ALA A 346 9.65 -6.77 17.49
C ALA A 346 9.78 -5.81 16.28
N GLN A 347 9.31 -6.25 15.10
CA GLN A 347 9.45 -5.49 13.88
C GLN A 347 8.49 -4.29 13.85
N PRO A 348 8.95 -3.07 13.48
CA PRO A 348 8.05 -1.94 13.33
C PRO A 348 7.04 -2.19 12.19
N LEU A 349 5.75 -1.88 12.41
CA LEU A 349 4.72 -2.02 11.37
C LEU A 349 5.06 -1.29 10.06
N ALA A 350 5.77 -0.16 10.15
CA ALA A 350 6.22 0.57 8.97
C ALA A 350 7.30 -0.17 8.15
N ARG A 351 8.12 -1.00 8.80
CA ARG A 351 9.10 -1.87 8.14
C ARG A 351 8.40 -3.10 7.57
N ILE A 352 7.53 -3.74 8.37
CA ILE A 352 6.71 -4.88 7.95
C ILE A 352 5.94 -4.57 6.66
N CYS A 353 5.23 -3.44 6.62
CA CYS A 353 4.46 -3.07 5.44
C CYS A 353 5.31 -2.83 4.19
N ARG A 354 6.62 -2.57 4.33
CA ARG A 354 7.58 -2.38 3.25
C ARG A 354 8.36 -3.66 2.93
N MET A 355 8.01 -4.79 3.52
CA MET A 355 8.69 -6.04 3.21
C MET A 355 8.42 -6.45 1.77
N ARG A 356 9.47 -6.95 1.12
CA ARG A 356 9.47 -7.46 -0.24
C ARG A 356 9.23 -8.97 -0.25
N ALA A 357 8.79 -9.49 -1.38
CA ALA A 357 8.50 -10.92 -1.52
C ALA A 357 9.79 -11.75 -1.47
N ASP A 358 10.89 -11.23 -2.01
CA ASP A 358 12.24 -11.82 -1.99
C ASP A 358 12.87 -11.93 -0.58
N GLN A 359 12.29 -11.27 0.42
CA GLN A 359 12.70 -11.42 1.83
C GLN A 359 12.18 -12.71 2.46
N ILE A 360 11.33 -13.46 1.75
CA ILE A 360 10.84 -14.77 2.17
C ILE A 360 11.45 -15.81 1.24
N THR A 361 12.17 -16.78 1.82
CA THR A 361 12.79 -17.86 1.07
C THR A 361 12.25 -19.20 1.57
N THR A 362 12.00 -20.13 0.64
CA THR A 362 11.79 -21.54 0.97
C THR A 362 13.08 -22.27 0.69
N GLU A 363 13.70 -22.79 1.73
CA GLU A 363 14.95 -23.54 1.67
C GLU A 363 14.73 -24.92 1.04
N PRO A 364 15.79 -25.60 0.55
CA PRO A 364 15.65 -26.91 -0.09
C PRO A 364 15.07 -28.02 0.81
N ASP A 365 15.22 -27.87 2.13
CA ASP A 365 14.66 -28.79 3.14
C ASP A 365 13.18 -28.49 3.48
N GLY A 366 12.59 -27.47 2.85
CA GLY A 366 11.22 -27.02 3.07
C GLY A 366 11.06 -25.99 4.18
N ALA A 367 12.13 -25.61 4.90
CA ALA A 367 12.07 -24.55 5.90
C ALA A 367 11.78 -23.19 5.25
N VAL A 368 10.89 -22.40 5.85
CA VAL A 368 10.61 -21.04 5.38
C VAL A 368 11.38 -20.04 6.23
N THR A 369 12.18 -19.20 5.60
CA THR A 369 12.98 -18.16 6.28
C THR A 369 12.48 -16.76 5.93
N VAL A 370 12.62 -15.84 6.89
CA VAL A 370 12.39 -14.41 6.71
C VAL A 370 13.67 -13.63 7.00
N THR A 371 14.05 -12.73 6.10
CA THR A 371 15.20 -11.83 6.31
C THR A 371 14.71 -10.41 6.55
N PHE A 372 14.71 -9.94 7.80
CA PHE A 372 14.29 -8.57 8.10
C PHE A 372 15.35 -7.54 7.74
N ASP A 373 16.64 -7.86 7.94
CA ASP A 373 17.78 -6.99 7.67
C ASP A 373 18.90 -7.73 6.91
N ALA A 374 19.77 -8.46 7.63
CA ALA A 374 20.91 -9.16 7.03
C ALA A 374 20.82 -10.69 7.17
N ALA A 375 20.41 -11.18 8.34
CA ALA A 375 20.39 -12.62 8.64
C ALA A 375 18.99 -13.23 8.46
N PRO A 376 18.88 -14.43 7.85
CA PRO A 376 17.63 -15.17 7.73
C PRO A 376 17.19 -15.75 9.08
N ILE A 377 15.88 -15.76 9.32
CA ILE A 377 15.26 -16.33 10.52
C ILE A 377 14.24 -17.36 10.08
N GLN A 378 14.37 -18.60 10.54
CA GLN A 378 13.37 -19.64 10.28
C GLN A 378 12.05 -19.28 10.94
N LEU A 379 10.97 -19.30 10.16
CA LEU A 379 9.61 -19.07 10.65
C LEU A 379 9.08 -20.34 11.32
N PRO A 380 8.48 -20.23 12.52
CA PRO A 380 7.83 -21.37 13.17
C PRO A 380 6.51 -21.72 12.48
N ASP A 381 6.10 -22.99 12.53
CA ASP A 381 4.73 -23.39 12.21
C ASP A 381 3.75 -22.80 13.24
N PRO A 382 2.57 -22.30 12.83
CA PRO A 382 2.02 -22.22 11.47
C PRO A 382 2.31 -20.88 10.73
N LEU A 383 3.20 -20.03 11.23
CA LEU A 383 3.47 -18.71 10.63
C LEU A 383 4.11 -18.81 9.24
N ASP A 384 4.97 -19.81 9.02
CA ASP A 384 5.50 -20.18 7.70
C ASP A 384 4.39 -20.33 6.64
N ARG A 385 3.36 -21.14 6.93
CA ARG A 385 2.22 -21.40 6.06
C ARG A 385 1.42 -20.15 5.80
N LEU A 386 1.19 -19.31 6.82
CA LEU A 386 0.50 -18.03 6.64
C LEU A 386 1.24 -17.11 5.67
N VAL A 387 2.58 -17.06 5.75
CA VAL A 387 3.39 -16.23 4.86
C VAL A 387 3.41 -16.79 3.43
N LEU A 388 3.51 -18.12 3.25
CA LEU A 388 3.38 -18.76 1.94
C LEU A 388 2.00 -18.51 1.33
N ASP A 389 0.94 -18.64 2.14
CA ASP A 389 -0.43 -18.31 1.73
C ASP A 389 -0.55 -16.83 1.31
N GLN A 390 0.14 -15.91 1.98
CA GLN A 390 0.13 -14.48 1.60
C GLN A 390 0.86 -14.23 0.28
N LEU A 391 1.94 -14.96 -0.01
CA LEU A 391 2.63 -14.90 -1.30
C LEU A 391 1.77 -15.46 -2.45
N ALA A 392 1.01 -16.52 -2.18
CA ALA A 392 0.08 -17.13 -3.13
C ALA A 392 -1.19 -16.29 -3.33
N ARG A 393 -1.83 -15.87 -2.22
CA ARG A 393 -3.07 -15.09 -2.17
C ARG A 393 -2.72 -13.61 -2.29
N ARG A 394 -2.36 -13.19 -3.50
CA ARG A 394 -2.17 -11.77 -3.87
C ARG A 394 -3.49 -11.00 -3.96
N GLY A 395 -4.38 -11.18 -2.98
CA GLY A 395 -5.71 -10.58 -2.93
C GLY A 395 -5.66 -9.06 -3.05
N GLN A 396 -6.71 -8.45 -3.63
CA GLN A 396 -6.95 -6.99 -3.73
C GLN A 396 -5.75 -6.09 -4.09
N ALA A 397 -4.66 -6.65 -4.63
CA ALA A 397 -3.50 -5.90 -5.05
C ALA A 397 -3.91 -4.98 -6.20
N SER A 398 -3.48 -3.71 -6.13
CA SER A 398 -3.74 -2.75 -7.20
C SER A 398 -3.09 -3.19 -8.52
N TYR A 399 -3.48 -2.58 -9.64
CA TYR A 399 -2.76 -2.77 -10.91
C TYR A 399 -1.28 -2.40 -10.73
N ALA A 400 -0.41 -2.96 -11.58
CA ALA A 400 1.04 -2.85 -11.45
C ALA A 400 1.63 -3.44 -10.14
N SER A 401 0.86 -4.24 -9.39
CA SER A 401 1.42 -5.08 -8.34
C SER A 401 2.19 -6.23 -9.00
N ARG A 402 3.53 -6.18 -8.93
CA ARG A 402 4.39 -7.25 -9.45
C ARG A 402 4.58 -8.35 -8.40
N PRO A 403 4.56 -9.63 -8.81
CA PRO A 403 4.65 -10.74 -7.88
C PRO A 403 5.90 -10.73 -6.96
N ASP A 404 7.01 -10.27 -7.49
CA ASP A 404 8.32 -10.22 -6.85
C ASP A 404 8.51 -9.01 -5.92
N ARG A 405 7.61 -8.01 -5.93
CA ARG A 405 7.93 -6.70 -5.36
C ARG A 405 7.63 -6.55 -3.87
N TRP A 406 6.39 -6.78 -3.45
CA TRP A 406 5.93 -6.49 -2.08
C TRP A 406 5.27 -7.72 -1.46
N LEU A 407 5.63 -8.06 -0.22
CA LEU A 407 4.94 -9.08 0.58
C LEU A 407 3.50 -8.65 0.90
N PHE A 408 3.32 -7.36 1.19
CA PHE A 408 2.03 -6.74 1.45
C PHE A 408 1.74 -5.66 0.40
N PRO A 409 1.14 -5.99 -0.75
CA PRO A 409 0.78 -5.00 -1.76
C PRO A 409 -0.32 -4.06 -1.25
N GLY A 410 -0.23 -2.79 -1.65
CA GLY A 410 -1.23 -1.77 -1.34
C GLY A 410 -2.32 -1.63 -2.40
N GLY A 411 -3.32 -0.80 -2.09
CA GLY A 411 -4.38 -0.42 -3.03
C GLY A 411 -3.97 0.65 -4.05
N LEU A 412 -2.83 1.31 -3.85
CA LEU A 412 -2.24 2.22 -4.83
C LEU A 412 -1.28 1.44 -5.76
N PRO A 413 -1.26 1.72 -7.07
CA PRO A 413 -0.44 1.00 -8.03
C PRO A 413 1.04 1.00 -7.67
N GLY A 414 1.66 -0.18 -7.69
CA GLY A 414 3.08 -0.36 -7.38
C GLY A 414 3.52 0.00 -5.95
N LYS A 415 2.60 0.38 -5.05
CA LYS A 415 2.91 0.74 -3.67
C LYS A 415 2.65 -0.41 -2.71
N HIS A 416 3.35 -0.37 -1.58
CA HIS A 416 3.17 -1.29 -0.47
C HIS A 416 1.93 -0.90 0.36
N LEU A 417 1.49 -1.80 1.24
CA LEU A 417 0.35 -1.58 2.12
C LEU A 417 0.59 -0.36 3.04
N VAL A 418 -0.43 0.48 3.21
CA VAL A 418 -0.34 1.63 4.12
C VAL A 418 -0.33 1.14 5.56
N THR A 419 0.67 1.53 6.35
CA THR A 419 0.85 1.11 7.75
C THR A 419 -0.40 1.30 8.62
N GLU A 420 -1.17 2.35 8.34
CA GLU A 420 -2.42 2.64 9.07
C GLU A 420 -3.45 1.51 8.94
N ASN A 421 -3.47 0.80 7.80
CA ASN A 421 -4.43 -0.27 7.56
C ASN A 421 -4.20 -1.49 8.46
N ILE A 422 -2.94 -1.81 8.78
CA ILE A 422 -2.63 -2.86 9.77
C ILE A 422 -2.85 -2.30 11.17
N ARG A 423 -2.37 -1.07 11.44
CA ARG A 423 -2.44 -0.45 12.77
C ARG A 423 -3.88 -0.37 13.30
N SER A 424 -4.81 0.14 12.49
CA SER A 424 -6.21 0.32 12.92
C SER A 424 -6.89 -1.01 13.25
N GLN A 425 -6.62 -2.06 12.46
CA GLN A 425 -7.17 -3.40 12.70
C GLN A 425 -6.57 -4.06 13.95
N LEU A 426 -5.25 -3.95 14.16
CA LEU A 426 -4.63 -4.44 15.40
C LEU A 426 -5.22 -3.74 16.63
N VAL A 427 -5.41 -2.42 16.56
CA VAL A 427 -6.04 -1.65 17.65
C VAL A 427 -7.48 -2.10 17.89
N ALA A 428 -8.26 -2.36 16.84
CA ALA A 428 -9.61 -2.89 16.96
C ALA A 428 -9.66 -4.29 17.61
N LEU A 429 -8.59 -5.08 17.47
CA LEU A 429 -8.40 -6.37 18.14
C LEU A 429 -7.87 -6.24 19.59
N GLY A 430 -7.71 -5.00 20.11
CA GLY A 430 -7.16 -4.74 21.43
C GLY A 430 -5.62 -4.80 21.51
N ILE A 431 -4.94 -4.97 20.39
CA ILE A 431 -3.47 -5.04 20.32
C ILE A 431 -2.92 -3.64 20.12
N ARG A 432 -2.28 -3.08 21.16
CA ARG A 432 -1.64 -1.76 21.09
C ARG A 432 -0.22 -1.88 20.51
N PRO A 433 0.04 -1.45 19.26
CA PRO A 433 1.30 -1.80 18.58
C PRO A 433 2.57 -1.31 19.28
N SER A 434 2.53 -0.10 19.86
CA SER A 434 3.65 0.45 20.61
C SER A 434 3.99 -0.39 21.86
N ALA A 435 2.97 -0.79 22.63
CA ALA A 435 3.17 -1.59 23.84
C ALA A 435 3.61 -3.03 23.49
N ALA A 436 2.95 -3.65 22.51
CA ALA A 436 3.27 -4.97 22.01
C ALA A 436 4.72 -5.08 21.52
N ARG A 437 5.16 -4.13 20.69
CA ARG A 437 6.54 -4.12 20.19
C ARG A 437 7.57 -3.91 21.30
N LYS A 438 7.28 -3.04 22.28
CA LYS A 438 8.19 -2.82 23.41
C LYS A 438 8.36 -4.08 24.26
N ALA A 439 7.27 -4.80 24.53
CA ALA A 439 7.32 -6.07 25.26
C ALA A 439 8.11 -7.14 24.49
N ALA A 440 7.86 -7.29 23.18
CA ALA A 440 8.64 -8.20 22.34
C ALA A 440 10.13 -7.83 22.32
N MET A 441 10.47 -6.54 22.18
CA MET A 441 11.86 -6.08 22.19
C MET A 441 12.54 -6.32 23.53
N PHE A 442 11.84 -6.11 24.64
CA PHE A 442 12.35 -6.36 25.98
C PHE A 442 12.67 -7.84 26.20
N ASP A 443 11.75 -8.73 25.82
CA ASP A 443 11.92 -10.18 25.91
C ASP A 443 13.09 -10.68 25.04
N LEU A 444 13.19 -10.20 23.79
CA LEU A 444 14.32 -10.54 22.92
C LEU A 444 15.64 -10.02 23.49
N ALA A 445 15.71 -8.77 23.95
CA ALA A 445 16.93 -8.20 24.53
C ALA A 445 17.40 -8.93 25.80
N ALA A 446 16.50 -9.58 26.54
CA ALA A 446 16.84 -10.41 27.69
C ALA A 446 17.50 -11.76 27.31
N ARG A 447 17.27 -12.24 26.08
CA ARG A 447 17.62 -13.59 25.61
C ARG A 447 18.79 -13.66 24.62
N MET A 448 19.20 -12.53 24.04
CA MET A 448 20.28 -12.52 23.02
C MET A 448 21.31 -11.40 23.23
N PRO A 449 22.59 -11.65 22.85
CA PRO A 449 23.63 -10.62 22.84
C PRO A 449 23.29 -9.42 21.95
N VAL A 450 23.76 -8.23 22.35
CA VAL A 450 23.52 -6.96 21.64
C VAL A 450 23.85 -7.01 20.14
N PRO A 451 25.00 -7.57 19.68
CA PRO A 451 25.31 -7.62 18.25
C PRO A 451 24.31 -8.45 17.44
N ILE A 452 23.90 -9.60 17.99
CA ILE A 452 22.94 -10.51 17.35
C ILE A 452 21.55 -9.86 17.28
N LEU A 453 21.11 -9.23 18.38
CA LEU A 453 19.85 -8.48 18.41
C LEU A 453 19.84 -7.35 17.38
N ALA A 454 20.95 -6.62 17.26
CA ALA A 454 21.08 -5.51 16.33
C ALA A 454 21.01 -6.00 14.87
N GLU A 455 21.72 -7.07 14.55
CA GLU A 455 21.77 -7.66 13.21
C GLU A 455 20.44 -8.30 12.79
N LEU A 456 19.84 -9.15 13.63
CA LEU A 456 18.58 -9.85 13.29
C LEU A 456 17.41 -8.88 13.10
N LEU A 457 17.35 -7.82 13.91
CA LEU A 457 16.21 -6.89 13.91
C LEU A 457 16.49 -5.59 13.14
N GLY A 458 17.71 -5.39 12.65
CA GLY A 458 18.22 -4.17 12.01
C GLY A 458 18.08 -2.94 12.90
N LEU A 459 18.56 -3.02 14.15
CA LEU A 459 18.61 -1.90 15.10
C LEU A 459 19.99 -1.23 15.08
N SER A 460 20.05 0.05 15.44
CA SER A 460 21.35 0.64 15.77
C SER A 460 21.91 0.03 17.05
N THR A 461 23.23 -0.12 17.12
CA THR A 461 23.93 -0.64 18.32
C THR A 461 23.51 0.09 19.58
N ASN A 462 23.46 1.43 19.55
CA ASN A 462 23.00 2.23 20.70
C ASN A 462 21.57 1.91 21.14
N THR A 463 20.67 1.60 20.20
CA THR A 463 19.29 1.22 20.55
C THR A 463 19.27 -0.16 21.19
N ALA A 464 20.01 -1.12 20.64
CA ALA A 464 20.11 -2.48 21.18
C ALA A 464 20.73 -2.48 22.59
N THR A 465 21.82 -1.74 22.81
CA THR A 465 22.45 -1.58 24.14
C THR A 465 21.47 -1.02 25.17
N ARG A 466 20.68 0.00 24.81
CA ARG A 466 19.67 0.57 25.72
C ARG A 466 18.59 -0.44 26.11
N TRP A 467 18.17 -1.30 25.19
CA TRP A 467 17.20 -2.36 25.49
C TRP A 467 17.80 -3.47 26.34
N ALA A 468 19.04 -3.87 26.09
CA ALA A 468 19.76 -4.85 26.93
C ALA A 468 19.96 -4.35 28.37
N ALA A 469 20.35 -3.07 28.53
CA ALA A 469 20.47 -2.44 29.83
C ALA A 469 19.12 -2.36 30.56
N LEU A 470 18.03 -2.02 29.85
CA LEU A 470 16.68 -2.01 30.43
C LEU A 470 16.23 -3.41 30.86
N ALA A 471 16.61 -4.45 30.11
CA ALA A 471 16.37 -5.85 30.45
C ALA A 471 17.33 -6.39 31.53
N ALA A 472 18.10 -5.50 32.19
CA ALA A 472 19.03 -5.80 33.28
C ALA A 472 20.14 -6.83 32.92
N ARG A 473 20.67 -6.78 31.68
CA ARG A 473 21.82 -7.58 31.26
C ARG A 473 23.02 -6.69 30.90
N ASP A 474 24.17 -6.93 31.53
CA ASP A 474 25.48 -6.52 31.01
C ASP A 474 26.11 -7.73 30.28
N TRP A 475 26.35 -7.59 28.97
CA TRP A 475 26.94 -8.63 28.10
C TRP A 475 28.44 -8.38 27.84
N SER A 476 29.10 -7.57 28.67
CA SER A 476 30.54 -7.25 28.59
C SER A 476 31.44 -8.49 28.42
N GLN A 477 31.05 -9.65 28.94
CA GLN A 477 31.75 -10.93 28.78
C GLN A 477 31.72 -11.50 27.34
N TYR A 478 30.63 -11.31 26.59
CA TYR A 478 30.53 -11.80 25.20
C TYR A 478 31.42 -11.00 24.24
N ALA A 479 31.61 -9.69 24.50
CA ALA A 479 32.51 -8.85 23.73
C ALA A 479 33.99 -9.23 23.94
N ALA A 480 34.34 -9.81 25.09
CA ALA A 480 35.67 -10.34 25.36
C ALA A 480 35.93 -11.65 24.59
N MET A 481 34.93 -12.54 24.49
CA MET A 481 35.05 -13.83 23.78
C MET A 481 35.25 -13.69 22.26
N ARG A 482 34.85 -12.57 21.65
CA ARG A 482 35.01 -12.33 20.20
C ARG A 482 36.34 -11.68 19.82
N ARG A 483 37.16 -11.30 20.81
CA ARG A 483 38.51 -10.72 20.64
C ARG A 483 39.64 -11.72 20.93
N ALA A 484 39.29 -12.90 21.46
CA ALA A 484 40.13 -14.08 21.47
C ALA A 484 39.82 -14.91 20.22
#